data_AF-A0A453JL83-F1
#
_entry.id   AF-A0A453JL83-F1
#
_cell.length_a   1.000
_cell.length_b   1.000
_cell.length_c   1.000
_cell.angle_alpha   90.00
_cell.angle_beta   90.00
_cell.angle_gamma   90.00
#
_symmetry.space_group_name_H-M   'P 1'
#
loop_
_entity.id
_entity.type
_entity.pdbx_description
1 polymer ?
#
loop_
_entity_poly.entity_id
_entity_poly.type
_entity_poly.pdbx_seq_one_letter_code
_entity_poly.pdbx_strand_id
1 'polypeptide(L)'
;EPAPWRPRSHFVEYGVALDGDESVIDEVLVVPMLAPRSYTREDVVELQCHGNDLCLRRVLRACLEAGARLADPGEFTLRAFLNGRLDLAQAENVSRLISAKSVAAADSALAGIQA
;
A
#
# COMPACT_ATOMS: atom_id res chain seq x y z
N GLU A 1 5.53 28.50 -7.01
CA GLU A 1 4.97 27.17 -6.64
C GLU A 1 6.06 26.13 -6.81
N PRO A 2 6.17 25.14 -5.89
CA PRO A 2 7.04 24.01 -6.12
C PRO A 2 6.57 23.26 -7.38
N ALA A 3 7.53 22.75 -8.16
CA ALA A 3 7.20 21.94 -9.32
C ALA A 3 6.38 20.70 -8.90
N PRO A 4 5.44 20.22 -9.73
CA PRO A 4 4.66 19.02 -9.40
C PRO A 4 5.60 17.83 -9.19
N TRP A 5 5.34 17.04 -8.15
CA TRP A 5 6.11 15.83 -7.87
C TRP A 5 6.00 14.85 -9.06
N ARG A 6 7.15 14.35 -9.52
CA ARG A 6 7.27 13.40 -10.63
C ARG A 6 8.02 12.16 -10.14
N PRO A 7 7.32 11.22 -9.49
CA PRO A 7 7.97 10.06 -8.88
C PRO A 7 8.62 9.16 -9.92
N ARG A 8 9.75 8.55 -9.53
CA ARG A 8 10.32 7.44 -10.31
C ARG A 8 9.81 6.12 -9.74
N SER A 9 9.10 5.35 -10.57
CA SER A 9 8.51 4.10 -10.08
C SER A 9 9.54 3.07 -9.62
N HIS A 10 9.28 2.42 -8.48
CA HIS A 10 10.12 1.42 -7.81
C HIS A 10 11.47 1.96 -7.34
N PHE A 11 11.50 3.24 -6.98
CA PHE A 11 12.62 3.87 -6.27
C PHE A 11 12.16 4.28 -4.88
N VAL A 12 13.12 4.38 -3.97
CA VAL A 12 12.86 4.94 -2.64
C VAL A 12 13.21 6.42 -2.70
N GLU A 13 12.27 7.26 -2.30
CA GLU A 13 12.47 8.69 -2.14
C GLU A 13 12.34 9.05 -0.65
N TYR A 14 13.23 9.89 -0.14
CA TYR A 14 13.12 10.45 1.21
C TYR A 14 12.32 11.74 1.16
N GLY A 15 11.46 11.96 2.16
CA GLY A 15 10.70 13.20 2.28
C GLY A 15 10.10 13.40 3.67
N VAL A 16 9.20 14.37 3.76
CA VAL A 16 8.44 14.68 4.98
C VAL A 16 6.95 14.60 4.69
N ALA A 17 6.19 14.00 5.61
CA ALA A 17 4.74 14.05 5.60
C ALA A 17 4.29 15.33 6.30
N LEU A 18 3.39 16.08 5.67
CA LEU A 18 2.84 17.33 6.18
C LEU A 18 1.35 17.17 6.51
N ASP A 19 0.85 17.90 7.50
CA ASP A 19 -0.59 18.08 7.68
C ASP A 19 -1.13 19.26 6.86
N GLY A 20 -2.43 19.53 6.97
CA GLY A 20 -3.10 20.61 6.21
C GLY A 20 -2.59 22.02 6.51
N ASP A 21 -1.88 22.22 7.63
CA ASP A 21 -1.27 23.49 8.03
C ASP A 21 0.23 23.56 7.65
N GLU A 22 0.69 22.66 6.77
CA GLU A 22 2.09 22.49 6.36
C GLU A 22 3.05 22.15 7.52
N SER A 23 2.54 21.68 8.66
CA SER A 23 3.37 21.26 9.77
C SER A 23 3.90 19.84 9.55
N VAL A 24 5.17 19.62 9.86
CA VAL A 24 5.79 18.29 9.72
C VAL A 24 5.14 17.31 10.71
N ILE A 25 4.61 16.23 10.15
CA ILE A 25 4.09 15.09 10.91
C ILE A 25 5.23 14.11 11.18
N ASP A 26 5.98 13.75 10.13
CA ASP A 26 6.99 12.71 10.16
C ASP A 26 8.01 12.83 9.01
N GLU A 27 9.20 12.27 9.20
CA GLU A 27 10.14 11.96 8.13
C GLU A 27 9.83 10.56 7.59
N VAL A 28 9.69 10.44 6.27
CA VAL A 28 9.17 9.22 5.63
C VAL A 28 10.04 8.77 4.46
N LEU A 29 10.01 7.46 4.21
CA LEU A 29 10.43 6.91 2.92
C LEU A 29 9.17 6.65 2.08
N VAL A 30 9.22 7.05 0.81
CA VAL A 30 8.12 6.93 -0.14
C VAL A 30 8.52 5.95 -1.23
N VAL A 31 7.63 5.00 -1.54
CA VAL A 31 7.82 4.02 -2.62
C VAL A 31 6.66 4.11 -3.62
N PRO A 32 6.82 4.85 -4.72
CA PRO A 32 5.83 4.91 -5.79
C PRO A 32 5.92 3.68 -6.71
N MET A 33 4.81 2.98 -6.90
CA MET A 33 4.61 1.88 -7.83
C MET A 33 3.54 2.29 -8.85
N LEU A 34 3.97 2.81 -10.00
CA LEU A 34 3.09 3.31 -11.04
C LEU A 34 2.50 2.14 -11.84
N ALA A 35 1.27 2.32 -12.29
CA ALA A 35 0.55 1.36 -13.10
C ALA A 35 1.35 0.95 -14.36
N PRO A 36 1.24 -0.31 -14.82
CA PRO A 36 0.48 -1.41 -14.22
C PRO A 36 1.29 -2.20 -13.18
N ARG A 37 2.49 -1.73 -12.82
CA ARG A 37 3.46 -2.47 -12.00
C ARG A 37 3.25 -2.21 -10.50
N SER A 38 2.07 -2.54 -10.00
CA SER A 38 1.72 -2.39 -8.59
C SER A 38 0.83 -3.53 -8.12
N TYR A 39 0.61 -3.66 -6.80
CA TYR A 39 -0.27 -4.68 -6.25
C TYR A 39 -1.69 -4.62 -6.82
N THR A 40 -2.27 -3.44 -6.96
CA THR A 40 -3.62 -3.28 -7.52
C THR A 40 -3.63 -3.14 -9.04
N ARG A 41 -2.48 -3.03 -9.71
CA ARG A 41 -2.29 -2.57 -11.11
C ARG A 41 -2.67 -1.10 -11.37
N GLU A 42 -3.03 -0.35 -10.33
CA GLU A 42 -3.23 1.10 -10.38
C GLU A 42 -1.95 1.83 -9.93
N ASP A 43 -1.93 3.16 -9.96
CA ASP A 43 -0.86 3.90 -9.30
C ASP A 43 -0.98 3.72 -7.78
N VAL A 44 0.09 3.24 -7.15
CA VAL A 44 0.19 3.00 -5.71
C VAL A 44 1.39 3.77 -5.16
N VAL A 45 1.24 4.38 -3.99
CA VAL A 45 2.34 4.98 -3.24
C VAL A 45 2.30 4.43 -1.83
N GLU A 46 3.40 3.85 -1.37
CA GLU A 46 3.58 3.43 0.02
C GLU A 46 4.34 4.50 0.80
N LEU A 47 3.79 4.92 1.95
CA LEU A 47 4.42 5.84 2.89
C LEU A 47 4.94 5.03 4.08
N GLN A 48 6.26 4.87 4.15
CA GLN A 48 6.92 4.19 5.26
C GLN A 48 7.27 5.23 6.33
N CYS A 49 6.44 5.25 7.37
CA CYS A 49 6.54 6.18 8.50
C CYS A 49 7.22 5.52 9.71
N HIS A 50 7.57 6.32 10.71
CA HIS A 50 7.95 5.79 12.02
C HIS A 50 6.76 5.06 12.66
N GLY A 51 7.01 3.93 13.33
CA GLY A 51 6.00 3.03 13.90
C GLY A 51 5.22 3.56 15.11
N ASN A 52 5.13 4.87 15.29
CA ASN A 52 4.33 5.51 16.33
C ASN A 52 2.86 5.65 15.89
N ASP A 53 1.91 5.07 16.65
CA ASP A 53 0.47 5.12 16.37
C ASP A 53 -0.04 6.56 16.15
N LEU A 54 0.48 7.53 16.91
CA LEU A 54 0.10 8.94 16.74
C LEU A 54 0.52 9.49 15.37
N CYS A 55 1.75 9.24 14.93
CA CYS A 55 2.25 9.69 13.63
C CYS A 55 1.48 9.01 12.51
N LEU A 56 1.28 7.70 12.58
CA LEU A 56 0.53 6.93 11.58
C LEU A 56 -0.90 7.44 11.40
N ARG A 57 -1.61 7.75 12.49
CA ARG A 57 -2.96 8.32 12.42
C ARG A 57 -2.98 9.72 11.81
N ARG A 58 -1.98 10.56 12.11
CA ARG A 58 -1.85 11.89 11.52
C ARG A 58 -1.57 11.81 10.01
N VAL A 59 -0.67 10.91 9.58
CA VAL A 59 -0.39 10.68 8.15
C VAL A 59 -1.64 10.15 7.43
N LEU A 60 -2.34 9.16 8.00
CA LEU A 60 -3.59 8.66 7.42
C LEU A 60 -4.62 9.78 7.27
N ARG A 61 -4.78 10.62 8.29
CA ARG A 61 -5.70 11.76 8.25
C ARG A 61 -5.31 12.74 7.14
N ALA A 62 -4.03 13.07 6.99
CA ALA A 62 -3.55 13.94 5.92
C ALA A 62 -3.88 13.36 4.53
N CYS A 63 -3.74 12.04 4.33
CA CYS A 63 -4.16 11.39 3.08
C CYS A 63 -5.67 11.55 2.82
N LEU A 64 -6.51 11.39 3.84
CA LEU A 64 -7.97 11.56 3.71
C LEU A 64 -8.35 13.01 3.40
N GLU A 65 -7.71 13.98 4.06
CA GLU A 65 -7.91 15.41 3.81
C GLU A 65 -7.44 15.82 2.40
N ALA A 66 -6.42 15.13 1.85
CA ALA A 66 -5.97 15.28 0.47
C ALA A 66 -6.87 14.60 -0.58
N GLY A 67 -7.98 13.97 -0.17
CA GLY A 67 -8.99 13.40 -1.07
C GLY A 67 -8.98 11.87 -1.17
N ALA A 68 -8.15 11.17 -0.41
CA ALA A 68 -8.25 9.72 -0.30
C ALA A 68 -9.52 9.31 0.46
N ARG A 69 -9.98 8.08 0.21
CA ARG A 69 -11.03 7.41 1.01
C ARG A 69 -10.40 6.26 1.79
N LEU A 70 -10.91 6.00 3.00
CA LEU A 70 -10.54 4.79 3.73
C LEU A 70 -10.95 3.55 2.93
N ALA A 71 -10.02 2.63 2.75
CA ALA A 71 -10.26 1.39 2.02
C ALA A 71 -11.18 0.45 2.82
N ASP A 72 -12.03 -0.28 2.10
CA ASP A 72 -12.87 -1.33 2.67
C ASP A 72 -12.06 -2.61 2.93
N PRO A 73 -12.54 -3.53 3.79
CA PRO A 73 -11.86 -4.78 4.07
C PRO A 73 -11.56 -5.58 2.79
N GLY A 74 -10.28 -5.86 2.54
CA GLY A 74 -9.83 -6.62 1.38
C GLY A 74 -9.84 -5.87 0.04
N GLU A 75 -10.17 -4.57 0.03
CA GLU A 75 -10.37 -3.79 -1.19
C GLU A 75 -9.12 -3.79 -2.10
N PHE A 76 -7.91 -3.69 -1.54
CA PHE A 76 -6.67 -3.74 -2.34
C PHE A 76 -6.54 -5.07 -3.10
N THR A 77 -6.82 -6.21 -2.47
CA THR A 77 -6.76 -7.52 -3.13
C THR A 77 -7.91 -7.69 -4.12
N LEU A 78 -9.10 -7.18 -3.81
CA LEU A 78 -10.22 -7.15 -4.74
C LEU A 78 -9.86 -6.38 -6.02
N ARG A 79 -9.23 -5.21 -5.90
CA ARG A 79 -8.77 -4.44 -7.08
C ARG A 79 -7.70 -5.17 -7.88
N ALA A 80 -6.77 -5.85 -7.20
CA ALA A 80 -5.79 -6.71 -7.87
C ALA A 80 -6.44 -7.82 -8.71
N PHE A 81 -7.52 -8.43 -8.19
CA PHE A 81 -8.34 -9.41 -8.91
C PHE A 81 -9.08 -8.77 -10.10
N LEU A 82 -9.80 -7.67 -9.86
CA LEU A 82 -10.57 -6.97 -10.90
C LEU A 82 -9.69 -6.46 -12.05
N ASN A 83 -8.45 -6.08 -11.76
CA ASN A 83 -7.47 -5.64 -12.75
C ASN A 83 -6.62 -6.78 -13.34
N GLY A 84 -7.00 -8.04 -13.11
CA GLY A 84 -6.38 -9.22 -13.72
C GLY A 84 -4.93 -9.45 -13.31
N ARG A 85 -4.50 -8.95 -12.13
CA ARG A 85 -3.22 -9.35 -11.54
C ARG A 85 -3.33 -10.73 -10.90
N LEU A 86 -4.47 -11.00 -10.25
CA LEU A 86 -4.75 -12.24 -9.55
C LEU A 86 -6.03 -12.86 -10.12
N ASP A 87 -6.13 -14.18 -10.12
CA ASP A 87 -7.43 -14.85 -10.17
C ASP A 87 -8.06 -14.98 -8.77
N LEU A 88 -9.27 -15.54 -8.70
CA LEU A 88 -10.00 -15.67 -7.43
C LEU A 88 -9.29 -16.64 -6.47
N ALA A 89 -8.72 -17.73 -6.97
CA ALA A 89 -8.04 -18.72 -6.16
C ALA A 89 -6.76 -18.14 -5.54
N GLN A 90 -5.97 -17.40 -6.34
CA GLN A 90 -4.80 -16.67 -5.87
C GLN A 90 -5.19 -15.63 -4.82
N ALA A 91 -6.27 -14.86 -5.04
CA ALA A 91 -6.77 -13.88 -4.06
C ALA A 91 -7.19 -14.53 -2.72
N GLU A 92 -7.87 -15.68 -2.75
CA GLU A 92 -8.20 -16.44 -1.53
C GLU A 92 -6.94 -16.91 -0.79
N ASN A 93 -5.92 -17.34 -1.53
CA ASN A 93 -4.66 -17.79 -0.94
C ASN A 93 -3.89 -16.65 -0.25
N VAL A 94 -4.05 -15.39 -0.67
CA VAL A 94 -3.51 -14.23 0.08
C VAL A 94 -4.09 -14.18 1.50
N SER A 95 -5.40 -14.36 1.66
CA SER A 95 -6.04 -14.38 2.99
C SER A 95 -5.59 -15.56 3.83
N ARG A 96 -5.43 -16.74 3.21
CA ARG A 96 -4.90 -17.94 3.88
C ARG A 96 -3.47 -17.75 4.37
N LEU A 97 -2.62 -17.11 3.57
CA LEU A 97 -1.23 -16.82 3.93
C LEU A 97 -1.17 -15.89 5.16
N ILE A 98 -1.95 -14.80 5.16
CA ILE A 98 -2.00 -13.83 6.28
C ILE A 98 -2.48 -14.51 7.57
N SER A 99 -3.42 -15.45 7.47
CA SER A 99 -4.03 -16.14 8.62
C SER A 99 -3.31 -17.41 9.05
N ALA A 100 -2.21 -17.78 8.38
CA ALA A 100 -1.52 -19.04 8.60
C ALA A 100 -0.90 -19.12 10.01
N LYS A 101 -1.09 -20.26 10.68
CA LYS A 101 -0.56 -20.53 12.04
C LYS A 101 0.51 -21.62 12.07
N SER A 102 0.90 -22.14 10.91
CA SER A 102 1.97 -23.12 10.76
C SER A 102 2.73 -22.87 9.45
N VAL A 103 3.99 -23.29 9.42
CA VAL A 103 4.85 -23.19 8.23
C VAL A 103 4.21 -23.94 7.06
N ALA A 104 3.72 -25.17 7.28
CA ALA A 104 3.06 -25.95 6.24
C ALA A 104 1.81 -25.26 5.64
N ALA A 105 1.03 -24.55 6.46
CA ALA A 105 -0.12 -23.78 5.97
C ALA A 105 0.32 -22.55 5.16
N ALA A 106 1.35 -21.84 5.61
CA ALA A 106 1.92 -20.71 4.89
C ALA A 106 2.52 -21.14 3.54
N ASP A 107 3.27 -22.24 3.50
CA ASP A 107 3.88 -22.79 2.29
C ASP A 107 2.81 -23.21 1.27
N SER A 108 1.75 -23.89 1.73
CA SER A 108 0.62 -24.29 0.89
C SER A 108 -0.11 -23.07 0.30
N ALA A 109 -0.37 -22.04 1.12
CA ALA A 109 -0.97 -20.80 0.65
C ALA A 109 -0.07 -20.07 -0.35
N LEU A 110 1.24 -20.00 -0.09
CA LEU A 110 2.20 -19.35 -0.99
C LEU A 110 2.29 -20.06 -2.34
N ALA A 111 2.31 -21.39 -2.35
CA ALA A 111 2.26 -22.17 -3.59
C ALA A 111 1.00 -21.86 -4.41
N GLY A 112 -0.14 -21.68 -3.73
CA GLY A 112 -1.40 -21.29 -4.38
C GLY A 112 -1.47 -19.84 -4.88
N ILE A 113 -0.59 -18.95 -4.44
CA ILE A 113 -0.44 -17.58 -4.98
C ILE A 113 0.44 -17.59 -6.24
N GLN A 114 1.41 -18.52 -6.31
CA GLN A 114 2.40 -18.60 -7.38
C GLN A 114 1.99 -19.48 -8.56
N ALA A 115 0.93 -20.27 -8.40
CA ALA A 115 0.33 -21.10 -9.45
C ALA A 115 -0.27 -20.23 -10.58
#